data_AF-A0A8H4KPU3-F1
#
_entry.id   AF-A0A8H4KPU3-F1
#
_cell.length_a   1.000
_cell.length_b   1.000
_cell.length_c   1.000
_cell.angle_alpha   90.00
_cell.angle_beta   90.00
_cell.angle_gamma   90.00
#
_symmetry.space_group_name_H-M   'P 1'
#
loop_
_entity.id
_entity.type
_entity.pdbx_description
1 polymer ?
#
loop_
_entity_poly.entity_id
_entity_poly.type
_entity_poly.pdbx_seq_one_letter_code
_entity_poly.pdbx_strand_id
1 'polypeptide(L)'
;MTSTNMIFLATEDTSNTTDSTSWPHLQNIPVYSVGPATTRALAAVPQDPPLQVFGSHTGNGAALAPFILAHYYGWYRDQARPTLPPVLFLVGETRRDIIPKTLQDGALPDTERIRVTETVVYGTGVMESFPVDLRWVLSETRSDPVRWIVIFSPTGCDSMLRVMGILDPETSKVQEGYKRDGKTFIATIGPTTRDHLLSFGFEPDVCAESPTPQGVLDGIQAFMAKRQS
;
A
#
# COMPACT_ATOMS: atom_id res chain seq x y z
N MET A 1 4.18 1.79 4.16
CA MET A 1 2.90 2.18 3.51
C MET A 1 2.63 1.17 2.42
N THR A 2 1.75 0.20 2.66
CA THR A 2 1.23 -0.64 1.58
C THR A 2 0.41 0.28 0.68
N SER A 3 0.91 0.56 -0.51
CA SER A 3 0.10 1.20 -1.55
C SER A 3 -1.01 0.21 -1.87
N THR A 4 -2.21 0.43 -1.32
CA THR A 4 -3.39 -0.34 -1.68
C THR A 4 -3.75 0.07 -3.09
N ASN A 5 -3.42 -0.78 -4.06
CA ASN A 5 -3.91 -0.64 -5.42
C ASN A 5 -5.40 -0.97 -5.38
N MET A 6 -6.23 0.06 -5.37
CA MET A 6 -7.68 -0.07 -5.46
C MET A 6 -8.09 0.25 -6.88
N ILE A 7 -8.77 -0.71 -7.51
CA ILE A 7 -9.34 -0.58 -8.85
C ILE A 7 -10.82 -0.85 -8.71
N PHE A 8 -11.62 0.04 -9.29
CA PHE A 8 -13.07 -0.08 -9.34
C PHE A 8 -13.52 -0.28 -10.78
N LEU A 9 -14.35 -1.29 -11.04
CA LEU A 9 -14.94 -1.54 -12.35
C LEU A 9 -16.47 -1.56 -12.19
N ALA A 10 -17.21 -0.73 -12.93
CA ALA A 10 -18.66 -0.91 -13.01
C ALA A 10 -18.96 -2.19 -13.81
N THR A 11 -19.91 -3.00 -13.35
CA THR A 11 -20.34 -4.20 -14.10
C THR A 11 -21.64 -3.90 -14.84
N GLU A 12 -21.67 -4.12 -16.15
CA GLU A 12 -22.92 -4.21 -16.93
C GLU A 12 -23.27 -5.68 -17.15
N ASP A 13 -24.51 -6.06 -16.85
CA ASP A 13 -25.03 -7.40 -17.14
C ASP A 13 -25.42 -7.44 -18.63
N THR A 14 -24.51 -7.91 -19.49
CA THR A 14 -24.83 -8.18 -20.89
C THR A 14 -24.92 -9.68 -21.13
N SER A 15 -26.15 -10.20 -21.07
CA SER A 15 -26.48 -11.53 -21.57
C SER A 15 -26.51 -11.52 -23.10
N ASN A 16 -25.36 -11.71 -23.74
CA ASN A 16 -25.29 -12.26 -25.10
C ASN A 16 -23.90 -12.83 -25.37
N THR A 17 -23.81 -14.15 -25.30
CA THR A 17 -22.64 -14.95 -25.64
C THR A 17 -22.57 -15.12 -27.15
N THR A 18 -21.60 -14.47 -27.80
CA THR A 18 -20.87 -14.95 -29.00
C THR A 18 -19.75 -13.95 -29.33
N ASP A 19 -18.63 -14.02 -28.61
CA ASP A 19 -17.27 -13.82 -29.17
C ASP A 19 -16.22 -14.16 -28.12
N SER A 20 -15.59 -15.31 -28.29
CA SER A 20 -14.56 -15.84 -27.39
C SER A 20 -13.19 -15.25 -27.75
N THR A 21 -12.90 -14.00 -27.32
CA THR A 21 -11.55 -13.44 -26.99
C THR A 21 -11.53 -11.91 -26.77
N SER A 22 -12.64 -11.18 -26.89
CA SER A 22 -12.64 -9.75 -26.54
C SER A 22 -12.52 -9.59 -25.03
N TRP A 23 -11.53 -8.82 -24.58
CA TRP A 23 -11.50 -8.28 -23.22
C TRP A 23 -12.86 -7.64 -22.89
N PRO A 24 -13.36 -7.71 -21.64
CA PRO A 24 -14.63 -7.11 -21.29
C PRO A 24 -14.62 -5.63 -21.73
N HIS A 25 -15.74 -5.19 -22.28
CA HIS A 25 -15.91 -3.86 -22.86
C HIS A 25 -15.84 -2.73 -21.81
N LEU A 26 -14.65 -2.47 -21.27
CA LEU A 26 -14.41 -1.48 -20.22
C LEU A 26 -14.30 -0.03 -20.73
N GLN A 27 -14.40 0.18 -22.04
CA GLN A 27 -14.18 1.50 -22.66
C GLN A 27 -15.10 2.61 -22.15
N ASN A 28 -16.31 2.28 -21.70
CA ASN A 28 -17.31 3.26 -21.24
C ASN A 28 -17.57 3.19 -19.74
N ILE A 29 -16.71 2.48 -19.01
CA ILE A 29 -16.84 2.25 -17.58
C ILE A 29 -15.86 3.15 -16.83
N PRO A 30 -16.31 3.96 -15.86
CA PRO A 30 -15.40 4.78 -15.07
C PRO A 30 -14.59 3.89 -14.12
N VAL A 31 -13.27 4.04 -14.18
CA VAL A 31 -12.33 3.35 -13.29
C VAL A 31 -11.84 4.34 -12.24
N TYR A 32 -11.83 3.94 -10.97
CA TYR A 32 -11.37 4.80 -9.88
C TYR A 32 -10.08 4.28 -9.25
N SER A 33 -9.22 5.21 -8.84
CA SER A 33 -7.92 4.89 -8.26
C SER A 33 -7.52 5.89 -7.18
N VAL A 34 -6.93 5.42 -6.08
CA VAL A 34 -6.57 6.27 -4.92
C VAL A 34 -5.28 7.06 -5.10
N GLY A 35 -4.40 6.73 -6.06
CA GLY A 35 -3.12 7.42 -6.15
C GLY A 35 -2.30 7.19 -7.43
N PRO A 36 -1.25 8.03 -7.64
CA PRO A 36 -0.53 8.09 -8.91
C PRO A 36 0.14 6.79 -9.35
N ALA A 37 0.60 5.96 -8.40
CA ALA A 37 1.24 4.68 -8.73
C ALA A 37 0.25 3.71 -9.39
N THR A 38 -0.93 3.55 -8.79
CA THR A 38 -1.99 2.70 -9.32
C THR A 38 -2.56 3.27 -10.63
N THR A 39 -2.72 4.59 -10.74
CA THR A 39 -3.12 5.24 -12.00
C THR A 39 -2.13 4.98 -13.14
N ARG A 40 -0.81 5.05 -12.86
CA ARG A 40 0.21 4.71 -13.86
C ARG A 40 0.13 3.25 -14.31
N ALA A 41 -0.12 2.32 -13.37
CA ALA A 41 -0.28 0.91 -13.70
C ALA A 41 -1.53 0.67 -14.58
N LEU A 42 -2.65 1.34 -14.27
CA LEU A 42 -3.87 1.27 -15.08
C LEU A 42 -3.67 1.86 -16.49
N ALA A 43 -2.91 2.95 -16.61
CA ALA A 43 -2.59 3.56 -17.90
C ALA A 43 -1.70 2.68 -18.81
N ALA A 44 -0.99 1.71 -18.23
CA ALA A 44 -0.15 0.76 -18.96
C ALA A 44 -0.94 -0.46 -19.49
N VAL A 45 -2.23 -0.59 -19.15
CA VAL A 45 -3.07 -1.68 -19.66
C VAL A 45 -3.32 -1.46 -21.16
N PRO A 46 -2.97 -2.42 -22.04
CA PRO A 46 -3.14 -2.27 -23.48
C PRO A 46 -4.61 -2.41 -23.88
N GLN A 47 -5.29 -1.27 -24.03
CA GLN A 47 -6.68 -1.17 -24.47
C GLN A 47 -6.88 0.05 -25.37
N ASP A 48 -7.74 -0.07 -26.38
CA ASP A 48 -8.18 1.05 -27.22
C ASP A 48 -9.73 1.12 -27.22
N PRO A 49 -10.35 2.23 -26.77
CA PRO A 49 -9.71 3.40 -26.16
C PRO A 49 -9.14 3.09 -24.77
N PRO A 50 -8.19 3.91 -24.25
CA PRO A 50 -7.63 3.75 -22.92
C PRO A 50 -8.68 3.77 -21.81
N LEU A 51 -8.37 3.12 -20.68
CA LEU A 51 -9.23 3.14 -19.49
C LEU A 51 -9.47 4.57 -18.99
N GLN A 52 -10.72 4.88 -18.65
CA GLN A 52 -11.11 6.18 -18.11
C GLN A 52 -10.90 6.20 -16.60
N VAL A 53 -9.71 6.63 -16.17
CA VAL A 53 -9.29 6.59 -14.75
C VAL A 53 -9.49 7.93 -14.03
N PHE A 54 -10.18 7.91 -12.90
CA PHE A 54 -10.52 9.06 -12.07
C PHE A 54 -10.04 8.92 -10.63
N GLY A 55 -9.99 10.04 -9.89
CA GLY A 55 -9.73 10.05 -8.44
C GLY A 55 -8.25 9.97 -8.03
N SER A 56 -7.31 9.94 -8.98
CA SER A 56 -5.86 9.81 -8.71
C SER A 56 -5.30 10.86 -7.74
N HIS A 57 -5.91 12.04 -7.69
CA HIS A 57 -5.54 13.16 -6.82
C HIS A 57 -6.01 13.03 -5.36
N THR A 58 -6.91 12.08 -5.07
CA THR A 58 -7.54 11.94 -3.74
C THR A 58 -6.58 11.39 -2.69
N GLY A 59 -5.58 10.60 -3.10
CA GLY A 59 -4.49 10.10 -2.26
C GLY A 59 -4.87 8.98 -1.29
N ASN A 60 -6.15 8.83 -0.93
CA ASN A 60 -6.63 7.81 0.01
C ASN A 60 -8.12 7.51 -0.16
N GLY A 61 -8.59 6.42 0.46
CA GLY A 61 -9.97 5.96 0.34
C GLY A 61 -11.02 6.88 0.98
N ALA A 62 -10.67 7.63 2.04
CA ALA A 62 -11.60 8.54 2.70
C ALA A 62 -11.92 9.77 1.84
N ALA A 63 -10.95 10.24 1.04
CA ALA A 63 -11.17 11.29 0.06
C ALA A 63 -11.77 10.75 -1.26
N LEU A 64 -11.42 9.51 -1.65
CA LEU A 64 -11.92 8.91 -2.88
C LEU A 64 -13.42 8.57 -2.82
N ALA A 65 -13.91 8.05 -1.69
CA ALA A 65 -15.31 7.64 -1.58
C ALA A 65 -16.34 8.76 -1.87
N PRO A 66 -16.25 9.97 -1.28
CA PRO A 66 -17.17 11.06 -1.64
C PRO A 66 -16.97 11.54 -3.08
N PHE A 67 -15.75 11.48 -3.62
CA PHE A 67 -15.50 11.77 -5.03
C PHE A 67 -16.23 10.77 -5.95
N ILE A 68 -16.22 9.47 -5.62
CA ILE A 68 -16.95 8.44 -6.37
C ILE A 68 -18.44 8.75 -6.35
N LEU A 69 -19.05 9.03 -5.18
CA LEU A 69 -20.49 9.34 -5.09
C LEU A 69 -20.90 10.45 -6.06
N ALA A 70 -20.20 11.59 -6.02
CA ALA A 70 -20.52 12.74 -6.88
C ALA A 70 -20.28 12.45 -8.36
N HIS A 71 -19.12 11.86 -8.71
CA HIS A 71 -18.76 11.59 -10.10
C HIS A 71 -19.65 10.51 -10.72
N TYR A 72 -19.91 9.43 -10.00
CA TYR A 72 -20.64 8.26 -10.49
C TYR A 72 -22.12 8.56 -10.68
N TYR A 73 -22.71 9.34 -9.77
CA TYR A 73 -24.07 9.86 -9.96
C TYR A 73 -24.15 10.69 -11.25
N GLY A 74 -23.23 11.65 -11.44
CA GLY A 74 -23.16 12.45 -12.66
C GLY A 74 -22.97 11.62 -13.94
N TRP A 75 -22.20 10.54 -13.86
CA TRP A 75 -21.92 9.63 -14.98
C TRP A 75 -23.16 8.89 -15.49
N TYR A 76 -24.04 8.47 -14.58
CA TYR A 76 -25.20 7.63 -14.91
C TYR A 76 -26.55 8.36 -14.87
N ARG A 77 -26.60 9.63 -14.44
CA ARG A 77 -27.86 10.38 -14.24
C ARG A 77 -28.77 10.42 -15.48
N ASP A 78 -28.19 10.48 -16.68
CA ASP A 78 -28.93 10.67 -17.92
C ASP A 78 -29.50 9.34 -18.48
N GLN A 79 -29.22 8.21 -17.82
CA GLN A 79 -29.60 6.87 -18.28
C GLN A 79 -30.96 6.37 -17.72
N ALA A 80 -31.76 7.24 -17.11
CA ALA A 80 -33.09 6.95 -16.57
C ALA A 80 -33.16 5.65 -15.71
N ARG A 81 -32.13 5.40 -14.90
CA ARG A 81 -32.05 4.21 -14.05
C ARG A 81 -32.64 4.50 -12.66
N PRO A 82 -33.41 3.56 -12.07
CA PRO A 82 -33.94 3.73 -10.70
C PRO A 82 -32.85 3.66 -9.63
N THR A 83 -31.74 2.95 -9.91
CA THR A 83 -30.59 2.81 -9.02
C THR A 83 -29.29 2.85 -9.82
N LEU A 84 -28.20 3.29 -9.19
CA LEU A 84 -26.86 3.28 -9.80
C LEU A 84 -26.35 1.85 -10.01
N PRO A 85 -25.58 1.56 -11.09
CA PRO A 85 -24.98 0.25 -11.29
C PRO A 85 -24.01 -0.10 -10.17
N PRO A 86 -23.92 -1.38 -9.76
CA PRO A 86 -22.96 -1.79 -8.75
C PRO A 86 -21.52 -1.57 -9.23
N VAL A 87 -20.64 -1.33 -8.26
CA VAL A 87 -19.22 -1.17 -8.49
C VAL A 87 -18.48 -2.40 -7.97
N LEU A 88 -17.67 -3.02 -8.83
CA LEU A 88 -16.69 -4.04 -8.46
C LEU A 88 -15.50 -3.36 -7.79
N PHE A 89 -15.16 -3.78 -6.58
CA PHE A 89 -14.05 -3.27 -5.79
C PHE A 89 -12.96 -4.33 -5.66
N LEU A 90 -11.87 -4.16 -6.42
CA LEU A 90 -10.70 -5.03 -6.38
C LEU A 90 -9.77 -4.60 -5.24
N VAL A 91 -9.49 -5.52 -4.32
CA VAL A 91 -8.81 -5.23 -3.07
C VAL A 91 -7.76 -6.26 -2.69
N GLY A 92 -6.84 -5.87 -1.84
CA GLY A 92 -6.02 -6.81 -1.08
C GLY A 92 -6.79 -7.42 0.08
N GLU A 93 -6.35 -8.59 0.54
CA GLU A 93 -6.91 -9.29 1.70
C GLU A 93 -7.00 -8.36 2.93
N THR A 94 -5.90 -7.64 3.23
CA THR A 94 -5.89 -6.57 4.24
C THR A 94 -6.28 -5.23 3.61
N ARG A 95 -7.39 -4.65 4.05
CA ARG A 95 -7.94 -3.40 3.53
C ARG A 95 -8.75 -2.64 4.59
N ARG A 96 -8.95 -1.35 4.36
CA ARG A 96 -9.90 -0.52 5.13
C ARG A 96 -11.27 -0.58 4.46
N ASP A 97 -12.32 -0.59 5.26
CA ASP A 97 -13.72 -0.67 4.81
C ASP A 97 -14.35 0.71 4.53
N ILE A 98 -13.56 1.78 4.52
CA ILE A 98 -14.06 3.16 4.40
C ILE A 98 -14.87 3.37 3.11
N ILE A 99 -14.40 2.85 1.98
CA ILE A 99 -15.12 3.00 0.71
C ILE A 99 -16.45 2.24 0.71
N PRO A 100 -16.50 0.92 0.94
CA PRO A 100 -17.77 0.21 0.92
C PRO A 100 -18.76 0.74 1.96
N LYS A 101 -18.30 1.24 3.11
CA LYS A 101 -19.15 1.91 4.10
C LYS A 101 -19.74 3.22 3.57
N THR A 102 -18.91 4.10 3.02
CA THR A 102 -19.37 5.40 2.51
C THR A 102 -20.29 5.26 1.30
N LEU A 103 -19.98 4.36 0.35
CA LEU A 103 -20.80 4.19 -0.86
C LEU A 103 -22.17 3.55 -0.60
N GLN A 104 -22.26 2.72 0.44
CA GLN A 104 -23.47 1.96 0.80
C GLN A 104 -24.17 2.51 2.04
N ASP A 105 -23.85 3.73 2.46
CA ASP A 105 -24.44 4.33 3.65
C ASP A 105 -25.98 4.38 3.54
N GLY A 106 -26.67 3.92 4.57
CA GLY A 106 -28.13 3.90 4.65
C GLY A 106 -28.74 5.29 4.72
N ALA A 107 -27.96 6.31 5.10
CA ALA A 107 -28.39 7.71 5.09
C ALA A 107 -28.46 8.31 3.67
N LEU A 108 -27.83 7.68 2.68
CA LEU A 108 -27.90 8.14 1.29
C LEU A 108 -29.27 7.81 0.66
N PRO A 109 -29.79 8.68 -0.23
CA PRO A 109 -30.92 8.34 -1.09
C PRO A 109 -30.64 7.09 -1.93
N ASP A 110 -31.66 6.28 -2.20
CA ASP A 110 -31.51 5.06 -3.01
C ASP A 110 -30.98 5.35 -4.43
N THR A 111 -31.23 6.54 -4.95
CA THR A 111 -30.73 7.02 -6.25
C THR A 111 -29.24 7.38 -6.25
N GLU A 112 -28.65 7.58 -5.08
CA GLU A 112 -27.23 7.95 -4.90
C GLU A 112 -26.41 6.84 -4.26
N ARG A 113 -27.06 5.88 -3.59
CA ARG A 113 -26.39 4.74 -2.97
C ARG A 113 -25.81 3.81 -4.05
N ILE A 114 -24.54 3.45 -3.91
CA ILE A 114 -23.82 2.60 -4.86
C ILE A 114 -23.52 1.27 -4.18
N ARG A 115 -24.09 0.18 -4.72
CA ARG A 115 -23.77 -1.18 -4.25
C ARG A 115 -22.32 -1.51 -4.59
N VAL A 116 -21.63 -2.17 -3.65
CA VAL A 116 -20.23 -2.58 -3.84
C VAL A 116 -20.13 -4.09 -3.85
N THR A 117 -19.66 -4.64 -4.97
CA THR A 117 -19.26 -6.04 -5.08
C THR A 117 -17.77 -6.11 -4.83
N GLU A 118 -17.33 -6.80 -3.78
CA GLU A 118 -15.91 -6.83 -3.44
C GLU A 118 -15.22 -8.11 -3.93
N THR A 119 -13.97 -8.02 -4.38
CA THR A 119 -13.17 -9.18 -4.77
C THR A 119 -11.73 -9.01 -4.31
N VAL A 120 -11.29 -9.95 -3.47
CA VAL A 120 -9.88 -10.03 -3.04
C VAL A 120 -9.06 -10.61 -4.18
N VAL A 121 -8.09 -9.84 -4.68
CA VAL A 121 -7.24 -10.25 -5.82
C VAL A 121 -5.77 -10.45 -5.45
N TYR A 122 -5.36 -10.09 -4.22
CA TYR A 122 -4.03 -10.42 -3.70
C TYR A 122 -4.04 -10.53 -2.17
N GLY A 123 -3.21 -11.42 -1.64
CA GLY A 123 -2.88 -11.51 -0.22
C GLY A 123 -1.49 -10.92 0.05
N THR A 124 -1.22 -10.55 1.30
CA THR A 124 0.14 -10.22 1.76
C THR A 124 0.62 -11.36 2.65
N GLY A 125 1.57 -12.15 2.15
CA GLY A 125 2.19 -13.23 2.91
C GLY A 125 3.50 -12.81 3.58
N VAL A 126 3.91 -13.58 4.58
CA VAL A 126 5.28 -13.52 5.10
C VAL A 126 6.21 -14.14 4.05
N MET A 127 7.33 -13.48 3.78
CA MET A 127 8.40 -14.07 2.98
C MET A 127 9.17 -15.07 3.86
N GLU A 128 8.83 -16.36 3.76
CA GLU A 128 9.44 -17.44 4.56
C GLU A 128 10.97 -17.50 4.42
N SER A 129 11.52 -17.11 3.26
CA SER A 129 12.97 -17.08 3.04
C SER A 129 13.67 -15.92 3.74
N PHE A 130 12.95 -14.86 4.13
CA PHE A 130 13.53 -13.62 4.64
C PHE A 130 14.54 -13.84 5.78
N PRO A 131 14.26 -14.68 6.81
CA PRO A 131 15.23 -14.93 7.87
C PRO A 131 16.51 -15.61 7.41
N VAL A 132 16.47 -16.41 6.34
CA VAL A 132 17.65 -17.07 5.78
C VAL A 132 18.43 -16.08 4.93
N ASP A 133 17.74 -15.37 4.05
CA ASP A 133 18.33 -14.40 3.12
C ASP A 133 19.03 -13.26 3.88
N LEU A 134 18.38 -12.71 4.91
CA LEU A 134 18.98 -11.65 5.72
C LEU A 134 20.21 -12.14 6.50
N ARG A 135 20.19 -13.37 7.06
CA ARG A 135 21.38 -13.94 7.72
C ARG A 135 22.54 -14.09 6.76
N TRP A 136 22.26 -14.54 5.54
CA TRP A 136 23.26 -14.71 4.50
C TRP A 136 23.89 -13.36 4.13
N VAL A 137 23.08 -12.33 3.82
CA VAL A 137 23.57 -10.98 3.51
C VAL A 137 24.38 -10.39 4.68
N LEU A 138 23.91 -10.54 5.92
CA LEU A 138 24.63 -10.06 7.11
C LEU A 138 25.96 -10.78 7.33
N SER A 139 26.07 -12.04 6.89
CA SER A 139 27.30 -12.82 6.96
C SER A 139 28.31 -12.43 5.89
N GLU A 140 27.87 -12.25 4.64
CA GLU A 140 28.73 -11.83 3.53
C GLU A 140 29.29 -10.43 3.74
N THR A 141 28.44 -9.51 4.19
CA THR A 141 28.81 -8.11 4.42
C THR A 141 29.51 -7.90 5.77
N ARG A 142 29.85 -8.97 6.52
CA ARG A 142 30.38 -8.83 7.89
C ARG A 142 31.65 -7.99 7.96
N SER A 143 32.49 -8.02 6.93
CA SER A 143 33.73 -7.24 6.87
C SER A 143 33.53 -5.79 6.45
N ASP A 144 32.34 -5.41 5.99
CA ASP A 144 32.11 -4.06 5.48
C ASP A 144 32.20 -3.04 6.62
N PRO A 145 32.85 -1.89 6.37
CA PRO A 145 33.04 -0.87 7.40
C PRO A 145 31.73 -0.18 7.79
N VAL A 146 30.73 -0.17 6.89
CA VAL A 146 29.43 0.46 7.07
C VAL A 146 28.37 -0.37 6.35
N ARG A 147 27.25 -0.64 7.03
CA ARG A 147 26.08 -1.32 6.50
C ARG A 147 24.81 -0.58 6.86
N TRP A 148 23.86 -0.52 5.93
CA TRP A 148 22.54 0.06 6.15
C TRP A 148 21.45 -0.97 5.91
N ILE A 149 20.54 -1.09 6.88
CA ILE A 149 19.28 -1.81 6.74
C ILE A 149 18.16 -0.79 6.71
N VAL A 150 17.36 -0.78 5.65
CA VAL A 150 16.25 0.17 5.47
C VAL A 150 14.92 -0.57 5.63
N ILE A 151 14.08 -0.12 6.56
CA ILE A 151 12.78 -0.73 6.86
C ILE A 151 11.64 0.14 6.33
N PHE A 152 10.80 -0.46 5.48
CA PHE A 152 9.71 0.23 4.78
C PHE A 152 8.33 0.10 5.47
N SER A 153 8.22 -0.74 6.49
CA SER A 153 6.96 -0.94 7.22
C SER A 153 7.14 -1.62 8.58
N PRO A 154 6.20 -1.44 9.52
CA PRO A 154 6.18 -2.14 10.81
C PRO A 154 6.39 -3.65 10.73
N THR A 155 5.81 -4.31 9.71
CA THR A 155 5.88 -5.77 9.53
C THR A 155 7.32 -6.29 9.42
N GLY A 156 8.25 -5.48 8.91
CA GLY A 156 9.66 -5.88 8.78
C GLY A 156 10.48 -5.75 10.07
N CYS A 157 9.97 -5.05 11.09
CA CYS A 157 10.74 -4.73 12.30
C CYS A 157 11.07 -5.97 13.13
N ASP A 158 10.05 -6.74 13.53
CA ASP A 158 10.21 -7.90 14.41
C ASP A 158 11.11 -8.96 13.76
N SER A 159 10.80 -9.36 12.53
CA SER A 159 11.57 -10.37 11.79
C SER A 159 13.04 -9.99 11.67
N MET A 160 13.34 -8.72 11.34
CA MET A 160 14.72 -8.24 11.25
C MET A 160 15.43 -8.29 12.61
N LEU A 161 14.83 -7.75 13.68
CA LEU A 161 15.46 -7.74 15.01
C LEU A 161 15.70 -9.15 15.55
N ARG A 162 14.77 -10.10 15.30
CA ARG A 162 14.97 -11.52 15.65
C ARG A 162 16.12 -12.15 14.87
N VAL A 163 16.21 -11.90 13.57
CA VAL A 163 17.29 -12.42 12.72
C VAL A 163 18.66 -11.92 13.16
N MET A 164 18.73 -10.65 13.54
CA MET A 164 19.95 -10.02 14.06
C MET A 164 20.30 -10.46 15.49
N GLY A 165 19.46 -11.28 16.15
CA GLY A 165 19.67 -11.73 17.52
C GLY A 165 19.56 -10.61 18.55
N ILE A 166 18.82 -9.54 18.23
CA ILE A 166 18.67 -8.34 19.08
C ILE A 166 17.56 -8.53 20.09
N LEU A 167 16.49 -9.25 19.72
CA LEU A 167 15.37 -9.49 20.62
C LEU A 167 15.65 -10.64 21.59
N ASP A 168 15.18 -10.45 22.81
CA ASP A 168 14.99 -11.50 23.79
C ASP A 168 13.76 -12.36 23.37
N PRO A 169 13.90 -13.69 23.27
CA PRO A 169 12.82 -14.56 22.81
C PRO A 169 11.58 -14.57 23.71
N GLU A 170 11.72 -14.32 25.00
CA GLU A 170 10.64 -14.39 25.98
C GLU A 170 9.86 -13.08 26.03
N THR A 171 10.56 -11.94 26.09
CA THR A 171 9.95 -10.62 26.24
C THR A 171 9.60 -9.96 24.91
N SER A 172 10.19 -10.42 23.81
CA SER A 172 10.15 -9.74 22.50
C SER A 172 10.57 -8.26 22.59
N LYS A 173 11.49 -7.93 23.50
CA LYS A 173 12.15 -6.63 23.60
C LYS A 173 13.63 -6.77 23.29
N VAL A 174 14.31 -5.66 23.03
CA VAL A 174 15.78 -5.65 22.90
C VAL A 174 16.41 -6.28 24.14
N GLN A 175 17.36 -7.20 23.93
CA GLN A 175 18.08 -7.88 25.01
C GLN A 175 18.77 -6.87 25.93
N GLU A 176 18.72 -7.14 27.24
CA GLU A 176 19.40 -6.31 28.22
C GLU A 176 20.92 -6.31 27.95
N GLY A 177 21.52 -5.12 27.93
CA GLY A 177 22.93 -4.96 27.62
C GLY A 177 23.31 -5.11 26.14
N TYR A 178 22.33 -5.20 25.22
CA TYR A 178 22.59 -5.15 23.78
C TYR A 178 23.40 -3.91 23.41
N LYS A 179 24.47 -4.11 22.65
CA LYS A 179 25.32 -3.04 22.12
C LYS A 179 25.35 -3.10 20.60
N ARG A 180 25.24 -1.94 19.98
CA ARG A 180 25.46 -1.77 18.53
C ARG A 180 26.88 -2.21 18.18
N ASP A 181 27.04 -2.85 17.04
CA ASP A 181 28.36 -3.23 16.50
C ASP A 181 29.17 -2.03 15.97
N GLY A 182 28.56 -0.84 15.94
CA GLY A 182 29.15 0.42 15.50
C GLY A 182 29.26 0.58 13.98
N LYS A 183 28.84 -0.42 13.20
CA LYS A 183 28.96 -0.45 11.72
C LYS A 183 27.65 -0.74 11.00
N THR A 184 26.65 -1.31 11.68
CA THR A 184 25.34 -1.63 11.12
C THR A 184 24.30 -0.64 11.62
N PHE A 185 23.76 0.12 10.68
CA PHE A 185 22.81 1.19 10.94
C PHE A 185 21.44 0.85 10.36
N ILE A 186 20.39 1.34 11.02
CA ILE A 186 19.01 1.06 10.67
C ILE A 186 18.30 2.37 10.35
N ALA A 187 17.79 2.47 9.14
CA ALA A 187 16.93 3.55 8.69
C ALA A 187 15.47 3.08 8.58
N THR A 188 14.53 3.95 8.90
CA THR A 188 13.10 3.72 8.70
C THR A 188 12.56 4.69 7.66
N ILE A 189 11.62 4.23 6.84
CA ILE A 189 10.99 5.04 5.78
C ILE A 189 10.10 6.17 6.33
N GLY A 190 9.82 6.17 7.63
CA GLY A 190 9.02 7.21 8.27
C GLY A 190 8.52 6.86 9.67
N PRO A 191 7.81 7.81 10.31
CA PRO A 191 7.48 7.77 11.74
C PRO A 191 6.77 6.51 12.21
N THR A 192 5.79 6.01 11.44
CA THR A 192 5.05 4.79 11.82
C THR A 192 5.97 3.58 12.00
N THR A 193 7.00 3.44 11.15
CA THR A 193 7.95 2.31 11.24
C THR A 193 8.94 2.53 12.38
N ARG A 194 9.40 3.77 12.58
CA ARG A 194 10.22 4.16 13.75
C ARG A 194 9.50 3.85 15.06
N ASP A 195 8.27 4.31 15.21
CA ASP A 195 7.50 4.16 16.45
C ASP A 195 7.24 2.67 16.75
N HIS A 196 7.09 1.85 15.70
CA HIS A 196 7.02 0.41 15.85
C HIS A 196 8.34 -0.19 16.36
N LEU A 197 9.51 0.23 15.85
CA LEU A 197 10.81 -0.19 16.41
C LEU A 197 10.97 0.23 17.88
N LEU A 198 10.57 1.46 18.22
CA LEU A 198 10.62 1.96 19.59
C LEU A 198 9.77 1.11 20.53
N SER A 199 8.67 0.54 20.04
CA SER A 199 7.87 -0.39 20.84
C SER A 199 8.64 -1.65 21.27
N PHE A 200 9.67 -2.08 20.54
CA PHE A 200 10.58 -3.17 20.94
C PHE A 200 11.68 -2.70 21.90
N GLY A 201 11.78 -1.41 22.19
CA GLY A 201 12.92 -0.80 22.89
C GLY A 201 14.12 -0.53 21.96
N PHE A 202 13.90 -0.50 20.64
CA PHE A 202 14.96 -0.26 19.66
C PHE A 202 14.78 1.11 18.99
N GLU A 203 15.76 1.99 19.13
CA GLU A 203 15.77 3.29 18.44
C GLU A 203 16.54 3.16 17.11
N PRO A 204 15.93 3.45 15.94
CA PRO A 204 16.65 3.46 14.67
C PRO A 204 17.62 4.64 14.57
N ASP A 205 18.66 4.49 13.76
CA ASP A 205 19.66 5.54 13.52
C ASP A 205 19.09 6.69 12.68
N VAL A 206 18.14 6.38 11.78
CA VAL A 206 17.48 7.35 10.90
C VAL A 206 15.98 7.09 10.81
N CYS A 207 15.20 8.17 10.84
CA CYS A 207 13.81 8.20 10.40
C CYS A 207 13.70 9.20 9.25
N ALA A 208 13.38 8.72 8.04
CA ALA A 208 13.24 9.58 6.87
C ALA A 208 12.12 10.61 7.07
N GLU A 209 12.37 11.85 6.64
CA GLU A 209 11.38 12.94 6.70
C GLU A 209 10.24 12.73 5.70
N SER A 210 10.56 12.12 4.55
CA SER A 210 9.59 11.73 3.54
C SER A 210 9.75 10.25 3.17
N PRO A 211 8.65 9.53 2.88
CA PRO A 211 8.69 8.11 2.53
C PRO A 211 9.08 7.92 1.06
N THR A 212 10.22 8.49 0.67
CA THR A 212 10.75 8.48 -0.70
C THR A 212 12.19 7.99 -0.71
N PRO A 213 12.71 7.48 -1.84
CA PRO A 213 14.13 7.12 -1.96
C PRO A 213 15.07 8.27 -1.57
N GLN A 214 14.73 9.49 -2.01
CA GLN A 214 15.49 10.69 -1.68
C GLN A 214 15.47 10.99 -0.18
N GLY A 215 14.29 10.94 0.45
CA GLY A 215 14.16 11.19 1.89
C GLY A 215 14.95 10.21 2.76
N VAL A 216 15.08 8.95 2.34
CA VAL A 216 15.96 7.96 3.01
C VAL A 216 17.43 8.32 2.80
N LEU A 217 17.82 8.64 1.56
CA LEU A 217 19.20 9.00 1.23
C LEU A 217 19.66 10.24 2.02
N ASP A 218 18.85 11.29 2.04
CA ASP A 218 19.12 12.53 2.76
C ASP A 218 19.36 12.26 4.26
N GLY A 219 18.49 11.45 4.87
CA GLY A 219 18.62 11.06 6.27
C GLY A 219 19.91 10.28 6.56
N ILE A 220 20.27 9.34 5.69
CA ILE A 220 21.52 8.58 5.80
C ILE A 220 22.73 9.49 5.67
N GLN A 221 22.75 10.39 4.68
CA GLN A 221 23.85 11.33 4.47
C GLN A 221 24.04 12.26 5.67
N ALA A 222 22.95 12.81 6.20
CA ALA A 222 22.99 13.67 7.38
C ALA A 222 23.52 12.93 8.63
N PHE A 223 23.13 11.68 8.83
CA PHE A 223 23.65 10.85 9.92
C PHE A 223 25.15 10.57 9.76
N MET A 224 25.59 10.21 8.56
CA MET A 224 27.00 9.91 8.29
C MET A 224 27.89 11.14 8.45
N ALA A 225 27.44 12.32 8.02
CA ALA A 225 28.17 13.58 8.21
C ALA A 225 28.41 13.88 9.70
N LYS A 226 27.40 13.69 10.55
CA LYS A 226 27.50 13.90 12.01
C LYS A 226 28.45 12.92 12.71
N ARG A 227 28.74 11.77 12.11
CA ARG A 227 29.68 10.78 12.66
C ARG A 227 31.13 11.10 12.35
N GLN A 228 31.37 11.92 11.32
CA GLN A 228 32.72 12.31 10.89
C GLN A 228 33.19 13.61 11.53
N SER A 229 32.27 14.38 12.14
CA SER A 229 32.54 15.57 12.96
C SER A 229 32.81 15.21 14.41
#